data_AF-A0A822EWG0-F1
#
_entry.id   AF-A0A822EWG0-F1
#
_cell.length_a   1.000
_cell.length_b   1.000
_cell.length_c   1.000
_cell.angle_alpha   90.00
_cell.angle_beta   90.00
_cell.angle_gamma   90.00
#
_symmetry.space_group_name_H-M   'P 1'
#
loop_
_entity.id
_entity.type
_entity.pdbx_description
1 polymer ?
#
loop_
_entity_poly.entity_id
_entity_poly.type
_entity_poly.pdbx_seq_one_letter_code
_entity_poly.pdbx_strand_id
1 'polypeptide(L)'
;TFLSVEHEHFKRQTQVVQRNLPRPNDINLTILRPANAEGPMTDLQKAEELIKQEMLVLLHYDALNNPVPNNSTSRNKDFSTYLDTHPREEFTDADLAAARALLESEMNVVKKTMSHGDLNLDSYSKVWDECYSQVLFLPSKNRFTRANAASKKDRIESAEHKLELNRNLMALEAKRAAKLEKKLKTLLGGYQSRGQALIKALNDVYDQIDQTHVEAKTFELLRQNEVLAIPKRIESFTEDVARQDERERELQRRYQELVEERNHLLEQQ
;
A
#
# COMPACT_ATOMS: atom_id res chain seq x y z
N THR A 1 17.11 -35.01 27.06
CA THR A 1 15.98 -35.96 27.18
C THR A 1 14.65 -35.27 26.98
N PHE A 2 14.21 -34.31 27.81
CA PHE A 2 12.92 -33.62 27.60
C PHE A 2 12.77 -32.91 26.23
N LEU A 3 13.76 -32.11 25.82
CA LEU A 3 13.75 -31.44 24.50
C LEU A 3 13.79 -32.39 23.30
N SER A 4 14.29 -33.62 23.50
CA SER A 4 14.34 -34.65 22.46
C SER A 4 12.95 -35.29 22.30
N VAL A 5 12.27 -35.57 23.41
CA VAL A 5 10.91 -36.11 23.44
C VAL A 5 9.91 -35.11 22.86
N GLU A 6 10.06 -33.81 23.16
CA GLU A 6 9.21 -32.77 22.56
C GLU A 6 9.41 -32.64 21.04
N HIS A 7 10.66 -32.73 20.56
CA HIS A 7 10.94 -32.73 19.12
C HIS A 7 10.37 -33.94 18.39
N GLU A 8 10.47 -35.13 19.00
CA GLU A 8 9.89 -36.36 18.46
C GLU A 8 8.35 -36.27 18.43
N HIS A 9 7.75 -35.79 19.51
CA HIS A 9 6.31 -35.54 19.58
C HIS A 9 5.86 -34.51 18.51
N PHE A 10 6.60 -33.42 18.33
CA PHE A 10 6.31 -32.40 17.31
C PHE A 10 6.37 -32.97 15.88
N LYS A 11 7.33 -33.85 15.59
CA LYS A 11 7.43 -34.54 14.28
C LYS A 11 6.25 -35.48 14.00
N ARG A 12 5.56 -35.97 15.04
CA ARG A 12 4.35 -36.80 14.95
C ARG A 12 3.05 -35.97 14.87
N GLN A 13 3.12 -34.67 15.12
CA GLN A 13 1.97 -33.79 14.92
C GLN A 13 1.66 -33.60 13.43
N THR A 14 0.49 -33.03 13.14
CA THR A 14 0.08 -32.76 11.77
C THR A 14 1.01 -31.74 11.11
N GLN A 15 1.14 -31.80 9.78
CA GLN A 15 1.91 -30.80 9.02
C GLN A 15 1.36 -29.38 9.22
N VAL A 16 0.06 -29.30 9.47
CA VAL A 16 -0.71 -28.09 9.75
C VAL A 16 -0.11 -27.40 10.98
N VAL A 17 0.10 -28.13 12.09
CA VAL A 17 0.80 -27.66 13.30
C VAL A 17 2.28 -27.40 13.05
N GLN A 18 2.99 -28.31 12.39
CA GLN A 18 4.43 -28.15 12.12
C GLN A 18 4.78 -26.89 11.33
N ARG A 19 3.88 -26.47 10.43
CA ARG A 19 4.03 -25.28 9.59
C ARG A 19 3.42 -24.02 10.19
N ASN A 20 2.88 -24.07 11.41
CA ASN A 20 2.22 -22.94 12.07
C ASN A 20 1.14 -22.24 11.21
N LEU A 21 0.40 -23.00 10.40
CA LEU A 21 -0.72 -22.44 9.64
C LEU A 21 -1.90 -22.07 10.58
N PRO A 22 -3.01 -21.50 10.10
CA PRO A 22 -4.21 -21.30 10.93
C PRO A 22 -4.95 -22.62 11.23
N ARG A 23 -5.53 -22.77 12.42
CA ARG A 23 -6.43 -23.89 12.80
C ARG A 23 -7.88 -23.40 12.67
N PRO A 24 -8.81 -24.24 12.22
CA PRO A 24 -10.20 -23.84 12.11
C PRO A 24 -10.84 -23.60 13.49
N ASN A 25 -11.63 -22.54 13.60
CA ASN A 25 -12.43 -22.24 14.80
C ASN A 25 -13.77 -23.00 14.79
N ASP A 26 -14.17 -23.47 13.62
CA ASP A 26 -15.36 -24.27 13.37
C ASP A 26 -15.02 -25.46 12.51
N ILE A 27 -15.44 -26.63 12.93
CA ILE A 27 -15.23 -27.87 12.19
C ILE A 27 -16.57 -28.35 11.70
N ASN A 28 -16.72 -28.39 10.38
CA ASN A 28 -17.96 -28.79 9.75
C ASN A 28 -18.08 -30.32 9.69
N LEU A 29 -18.85 -30.90 10.63
CA LEU A 29 -19.13 -32.34 10.67
C LEU A 29 -20.02 -32.83 9.51
N THR A 30 -20.66 -31.91 8.79
CA THR A 30 -21.62 -32.25 7.72
C THR A 30 -20.96 -32.72 6.43
N ILE A 31 -19.63 -32.86 6.41
CA ILE A 31 -18.85 -33.51 5.36
C ILE A 31 -19.03 -35.03 5.37
N LEU A 32 -19.35 -35.61 6.53
CA LEU A 32 -19.67 -37.02 6.65
C LEU A 32 -21.03 -37.31 6.03
N ARG A 33 -21.13 -38.48 5.40
CA ARG A 33 -22.41 -38.94 4.87
C ARG A 33 -23.36 -39.22 6.05
N PRO A 34 -24.62 -38.77 6.02
CA PRO A 34 -25.56 -39.10 7.07
C PRO A 34 -25.74 -40.62 7.17
N ALA A 35 -25.82 -41.15 8.38
CA ALA A 35 -25.96 -42.59 8.65
C ALA A 35 -27.17 -43.23 7.94
N ASN A 36 -28.17 -42.42 7.57
CA ASN A 36 -29.40 -42.84 6.90
C ASN A 36 -29.34 -42.69 5.36
N ALA A 37 -28.17 -42.44 4.77
CA ALA A 37 -28.05 -42.35 3.32
C ALA A 37 -28.27 -43.71 2.66
N GLU A 38 -29.25 -43.80 1.76
CA GLU A 38 -29.64 -45.04 1.09
C GLU A 38 -28.56 -45.58 0.12
N GLY A 39 -28.32 -46.90 0.19
CA GLY A 39 -27.53 -47.68 -0.76
C GLY A 39 -26.23 -48.28 -0.17
N PRO A 40 -25.84 -49.50 -0.56
CA PRO A 40 -24.55 -50.07 -0.16
C PRO A 40 -23.40 -49.23 -0.75
N MET A 41 -22.45 -48.83 0.09
CA MET A 41 -21.27 -48.07 -0.34
C MET A 41 -20.32 -48.96 -1.13
N THR A 42 -19.72 -48.41 -2.19
CA THR A 42 -18.58 -49.04 -2.85
C THR A 42 -17.36 -49.03 -1.91
N ASP A 43 -16.40 -49.92 -2.13
CA ASP A 43 -15.21 -49.97 -1.26
C ASP A 43 -14.38 -48.69 -1.33
N LEU A 44 -14.37 -48.00 -2.48
CA LEU A 44 -13.77 -46.68 -2.62
C LEU A 44 -14.49 -45.63 -1.75
N GLN A 45 -15.82 -45.63 -1.75
CA GLN A 45 -16.60 -44.70 -0.91
C GLN A 45 -16.42 -44.97 0.58
N LYS A 46 -16.26 -46.23 0.99
CA LYS A 46 -15.93 -46.59 2.38
C LYS A 46 -14.55 -46.05 2.76
N ALA A 47 -13.55 -46.23 1.89
CA ALA A 47 -12.21 -45.70 2.13
C ALA A 47 -12.20 -44.17 2.25
N GLU A 48 -12.93 -43.46 1.37
CA GLU A 48 -13.09 -42.00 1.47
C GLU A 48 -13.72 -41.56 2.79
N GLU A 49 -14.72 -42.30 3.29
CA GLU A 49 -15.39 -41.96 4.54
C GLU A 49 -14.46 -42.16 5.75
N LEU A 50 -13.67 -43.23 5.76
CA LEU A 50 -12.63 -43.45 6.79
C LEU A 50 -11.61 -42.32 6.82
N ILE A 51 -11.16 -41.85 5.65
CA ILE A 51 -10.23 -40.71 5.54
C ILE A 51 -10.85 -39.44 6.12
N LYS A 52 -12.14 -39.17 5.84
CA LYS A 52 -12.83 -37.99 6.39
C LYS A 52 -13.01 -38.08 7.90
N GLN A 53 -13.31 -39.25 8.44
CA GLN A 53 -13.44 -39.47 9.87
C GLN A 53 -12.12 -39.16 10.57
N GLU A 54 -11.01 -39.73 10.09
CA GLU A 54 -9.69 -39.46 10.64
C GLU A 54 -9.31 -37.98 10.51
N MET A 55 -9.60 -37.36 9.36
CA MET A 55 -9.39 -35.91 9.17
C MET A 55 -10.12 -35.09 10.23
N LEU A 56 -11.37 -35.42 10.56
CA LEU A 56 -12.12 -34.71 11.60
C LEU A 56 -11.48 -34.90 12.98
N VAL A 57 -11.07 -36.11 13.35
CA VAL A 57 -10.37 -36.37 14.61
C VAL A 57 -9.11 -35.51 14.72
N LEU A 58 -8.28 -35.47 13.68
CA LEU A 58 -7.08 -34.64 13.65
C LEU A 58 -7.38 -33.14 13.76
N LEU A 59 -8.42 -32.65 13.09
CA LEU A 59 -8.80 -31.23 13.19
C LEU A 59 -9.28 -30.85 14.60
N HIS A 60 -10.07 -31.71 15.26
CA HIS A 60 -10.54 -31.46 16.63
C HIS A 60 -9.37 -31.51 17.62
N TYR A 61 -8.45 -32.46 17.45
CA TYR A 61 -7.23 -32.57 18.26
C TYR A 61 -6.34 -31.33 18.12
N ASP A 62 -6.08 -30.90 16.88
CA ASP A 62 -5.23 -29.73 16.61
C ASP A 62 -5.85 -28.43 17.13
N ALA A 63 -7.17 -28.26 16.99
CA ALA A 63 -7.88 -27.08 17.48
C ALA A 63 -7.86 -27.00 19.02
N LEU A 64 -7.94 -28.14 19.72
CA LEU A 64 -7.94 -28.21 21.18
C LEU A 64 -6.53 -28.02 21.76
N ASN A 65 -5.53 -28.70 21.21
CA ASN A 65 -4.18 -28.76 21.79
C ASN A 65 -3.24 -27.66 21.27
N ASN A 66 -3.49 -27.12 20.07
CA ASN A 66 -2.66 -26.09 19.44
C ASN A 66 -3.51 -24.89 18.95
N PRO A 67 -4.20 -24.17 19.86
CA PRO A 67 -5.05 -23.05 19.48
C PRO A 67 -4.22 -21.87 18.95
N VAL A 68 -4.72 -21.20 17.90
CA VAL A 68 -4.06 -20.01 17.33
C VAL A 68 -4.32 -18.74 18.17
N PRO A 69 -3.36 -17.81 18.26
CA PRO A 69 -3.56 -16.55 18.96
C PRO A 69 -4.74 -15.77 18.35
N ASN A 70 -5.65 -15.27 19.18
CA ASN A 70 -6.97 -14.67 18.82
C ASN A 70 -8.08 -15.65 18.44
N ASN A 71 -7.89 -16.96 18.57
CA ASN A 71 -9.01 -17.90 18.46
C ASN A 71 -9.87 -17.90 19.72
N SER A 72 -11.19 -18.02 19.56
CA SER A 72 -12.11 -18.14 20.68
C SER A 72 -12.00 -19.54 21.29
N THR A 73 -11.61 -19.62 22.56
CA THR A 73 -11.57 -20.88 23.34
C THR A 73 -12.96 -21.42 23.70
N SER A 74 -14.02 -20.71 23.31
CA SER A 74 -15.41 -21.03 23.65
C SER A 74 -15.86 -22.42 23.18
N ARG A 75 -15.15 -23.06 22.24
CA ARG A 75 -15.53 -24.35 21.66
C ARG A 75 -14.61 -25.52 22.02
N ASN A 76 -13.70 -25.31 22.96
CA ASN A 76 -12.84 -26.40 23.47
C ASN A 76 -13.65 -27.57 24.03
N LYS A 77 -14.81 -27.30 24.64
CA LYS A 77 -15.71 -28.35 25.16
C LYS A 77 -16.29 -29.22 24.04
N ASP A 78 -16.66 -28.62 22.92
CA ASP A 78 -17.20 -29.35 21.77
C ASP A 78 -16.10 -30.24 21.16
N PHE A 79 -14.87 -29.71 21.06
CA PHE A 79 -13.73 -30.48 20.59
C PHE A 79 -13.39 -31.67 21.50
N SER A 80 -13.38 -31.45 22.82
CA SER A 80 -13.17 -32.54 23.80
C SER A 80 -14.25 -33.62 23.68
N THR A 81 -15.53 -33.21 23.63
CA THR A 81 -16.66 -34.16 23.55
C THR A 81 -16.58 -35.03 22.29
N TYR A 82 -16.15 -34.46 21.16
CA TYR A 82 -15.95 -35.24 19.94
C TYR A 82 -14.82 -36.25 20.08
N LEU A 83 -13.67 -35.84 20.65
CA LEU A 83 -12.52 -36.72 20.88
C LEU A 83 -12.80 -37.83 21.91
N ASP A 84 -13.66 -37.57 22.90
CA ASP A 84 -14.10 -38.60 23.86
C ASP A 84 -14.85 -39.75 23.16
N THR A 85 -15.59 -39.43 22.09
CA THR A 85 -16.31 -40.41 21.28
C THR A 85 -15.46 -41.00 20.15
N HIS A 86 -14.44 -40.28 19.69
CA HIS A 86 -13.55 -40.66 18.60
C HIS A 86 -12.09 -40.41 19.02
N PRO A 87 -11.50 -41.30 19.84
CA PRO A 87 -10.14 -41.12 20.33
C PRO A 87 -9.15 -41.21 19.17
N ARG A 88 -8.14 -40.33 19.20
CA ARG A 88 -7.05 -40.35 18.22
C ARG A 88 -6.17 -41.59 18.44
N GLU A 89 -5.91 -42.31 17.37
CA GLU A 89 -4.94 -43.41 17.36
C GLU A 89 -3.51 -42.86 17.32
N GLU A 90 -2.62 -43.43 18.14
CA GLU A 90 -1.20 -43.07 18.16
C GLU A 90 -0.40 -44.07 17.31
N PHE A 91 0.33 -43.55 16.33
CA PHE A 91 1.18 -44.35 15.44
C PHE A 91 2.66 -44.17 15.79
N THR A 92 3.45 -45.22 15.56
CA THR A 92 4.91 -45.15 15.75
C THR A 92 5.59 -44.41 14.59
N ASP A 93 6.80 -43.91 14.81
CA ASP A 93 7.57 -43.25 13.75
C ASP A 93 7.90 -44.19 12.58
N ALA A 94 8.06 -45.49 12.87
CA ALA A 94 8.29 -46.51 11.86
C ALA A 94 7.05 -46.68 10.96
N ASP A 95 5.86 -46.72 11.56
CA ASP A 95 4.59 -46.86 10.82
C ASP A 95 4.34 -45.63 9.94
N LEU A 96 4.55 -44.42 10.49
CA LEU A 96 4.41 -43.17 9.73
C LEU A 96 5.43 -43.07 8.58
N ALA A 97 6.66 -43.55 8.78
CA ALA A 97 7.68 -43.58 7.73
C ALA A 97 7.31 -44.58 6.63
N ALA A 98 6.85 -45.78 7.00
CA ALA A 98 6.40 -46.80 6.06
C ALA A 98 5.19 -46.31 5.24
N ALA A 99 4.20 -45.71 5.90
CA ALA A 99 3.02 -45.14 5.24
C ALA A 99 3.39 -44.03 4.24
N ARG A 100 4.34 -43.14 4.60
CA ARG A 100 4.84 -42.09 3.68
C ARG A 100 5.52 -42.70 2.45
N ALA A 101 6.33 -43.74 2.63
CA ALA A 101 7.00 -44.42 1.52
C ALA A 101 5.99 -45.12 0.58
N LEU A 102 4.94 -45.73 1.15
CA LEU A 102 3.85 -46.32 0.36
C LEU A 102 3.12 -45.25 -0.46
N LEU A 103 2.70 -44.15 0.17
CA LEU A 103 2.04 -43.05 -0.53
C LEU A 103 2.91 -42.45 -1.64
N GLU A 104 4.22 -42.28 -1.39
CA GLU A 104 5.15 -41.78 -2.40
C GLU A 104 5.28 -42.75 -3.59
N SER A 105 5.31 -44.05 -3.32
CA SER A 105 5.33 -45.07 -4.38
C SER A 105 4.06 -45.03 -5.25
N GLU A 106 2.89 -44.92 -4.63
CA GLU A 106 1.60 -44.84 -5.30
C GLU A 106 1.45 -43.54 -6.10
N MET A 107 1.85 -42.41 -5.52
CA MET A 107 1.85 -41.11 -6.20
C MET A 107 2.72 -41.15 -7.46
N ASN A 108 3.89 -41.79 -7.39
CA ASN A 108 4.76 -41.97 -8.55
C ASN A 108 4.15 -42.85 -9.64
N VAL A 109 3.41 -43.90 -9.26
CA VAL A 109 2.66 -44.74 -10.22
C VAL A 109 1.57 -43.91 -10.89
N VAL A 110 0.73 -43.21 -10.12
CA VAL A 110 -0.36 -42.37 -10.65
C VAL A 110 0.18 -41.29 -11.58
N LYS A 111 1.28 -40.63 -11.20
CA LYS A 111 1.94 -39.59 -12.00
C LYS A 111 2.38 -40.12 -13.37
N LYS A 112 2.98 -41.32 -13.40
CA LYS A 112 3.38 -41.99 -14.65
C LYS A 112 2.18 -42.43 -15.47
N THR A 113 1.20 -43.09 -14.85
CA THR A 113 0.01 -43.63 -15.54
C THR A 113 -0.84 -42.53 -16.16
N MET A 114 -1.01 -41.41 -15.46
CA MET A 114 -1.83 -40.28 -15.93
C MET A 114 -1.04 -39.25 -16.75
N SER A 115 0.24 -39.53 -17.06
CA SER A 115 1.14 -38.61 -17.78
C SER A 115 1.18 -37.19 -17.20
N HIS A 116 1.05 -37.06 -15.87
CA HIS A 116 1.21 -35.78 -15.19
C HIS A 116 2.71 -35.48 -15.06
N GLY A 117 3.19 -34.41 -15.69
CA GLY A 117 4.54 -33.88 -15.45
C GLY A 117 4.68 -33.30 -14.05
N ASP A 118 5.77 -32.57 -13.80
CA ASP A 118 5.85 -31.71 -12.63
C ASP A 118 4.80 -30.59 -12.77
N LEU A 119 3.81 -30.57 -11.88
CA LEU A 119 2.78 -29.55 -11.89
C LEU A 119 3.39 -28.24 -11.39
N ASN A 120 3.50 -27.25 -12.26
CA ASN A 120 3.96 -25.92 -11.85
C ASN A 120 2.94 -25.28 -10.89
N LEU A 121 3.44 -24.39 -10.03
CA LEU A 121 2.62 -23.69 -9.03
C LEU A 121 1.49 -22.88 -9.68
N ASP A 122 1.72 -22.34 -10.88
CA ASP A 122 0.74 -21.56 -11.62
C ASP A 122 -0.46 -22.40 -12.08
N SER A 123 -0.24 -23.63 -12.55
CA SER A 123 -1.32 -24.54 -12.93
C SER A 123 -2.12 -24.97 -11.72
N TYR A 124 -1.44 -25.26 -10.61
CA TYR A 124 -2.12 -25.55 -9.35
C TYR A 124 -3.00 -24.37 -8.90
N SER A 125 -2.46 -23.15 -8.91
CA SER A 125 -3.18 -21.95 -8.46
C SER A 125 -4.41 -21.68 -9.32
N LYS A 126 -4.30 -21.84 -10.65
CA LYS A 126 -5.44 -21.71 -11.58
C LYS A 126 -6.55 -22.71 -11.28
N VAL A 127 -6.21 -23.99 -11.13
CA VAL A 127 -7.18 -25.05 -10.83
C VAL A 127 -7.82 -24.83 -9.46
N TRP A 128 -7.01 -24.40 -8.48
CA TRP A 128 -7.49 -24.03 -7.15
C TRP A 128 -8.51 -22.89 -7.22
N ASP A 129 -8.17 -21.79 -7.89
CA ASP A 129 -9.06 -20.62 -8.03
C ASP A 129 -10.35 -20.99 -8.75
N GLU A 130 -10.27 -21.79 -9.82
CA GLU A 130 -11.45 -22.28 -10.52
C GLU A 130 -12.32 -23.15 -9.62
N CYS A 131 -11.74 -24.13 -8.92
CA CYS A 131 -12.46 -24.99 -7.98
C CYS A 131 -13.09 -24.21 -6.83
N TYR A 132 -12.39 -23.20 -6.31
CA TYR A 132 -12.84 -22.36 -5.21
C TYR A 132 -13.94 -21.39 -5.66
N SER A 133 -13.85 -20.84 -6.87
CA SER A 133 -14.89 -19.98 -7.45
C SER A 133 -16.25 -20.68 -7.57
N GLN A 134 -16.24 -22.01 -7.73
CA GLN A 134 -17.43 -22.84 -7.76
C GLN A 134 -18.01 -23.16 -6.38
N VAL A 135 -17.34 -22.76 -5.28
CA VAL A 135 -17.85 -22.96 -3.92
C VAL A 135 -18.74 -21.80 -3.51
N LEU A 136 -19.97 -22.12 -3.14
CA LEU A 136 -21.01 -21.17 -2.79
C LEU A 136 -21.50 -21.46 -1.36
N PHE A 137 -21.65 -20.43 -0.53
CA PHE A 137 -22.25 -20.57 0.79
C PHE A 137 -23.75 -20.27 0.72
N LEU A 138 -24.58 -21.21 1.16
CA LEU A 138 -26.03 -21.04 1.24
C LEU A 138 -26.43 -20.60 2.64
N PRO A 139 -26.89 -19.35 2.84
CA PRO A 139 -27.25 -18.84 4.16
C PRO A 139 -28.45 -19.59 4.77
N SER A 140 -29.45 -19.91 3.94
CA SER A 140 -30.67 -20.62 4.36
C SER A 140 -30.42 -22.01 4.96
N LYS A 141 -29.35 -22.68 4.52
CA LYS A 141 -28.96 -24.03 4.98
C LYS A 141 -27.69 -24.03 5.83
N ASN A 142 -27.10 -22.86 6.06
CA ASN A 142 -25.81 -22.66 6.71
C ASN A 142 -24.72 -23.64 6.20
N ARG A 143 -24.58 -23.78 4.87
CA ARG A 143 -23.75 -24.83 4.26
C ARG A 143 -23.10 -24.39 2.96
N PHE A 144 -21.89 -24.89 2.71
CA PHE A 144 -21.23 -24.76 1.42
C PHE A 144 -21.69 -25.82 0.42
N THR A 145 -21.97 -25.39 -0.81
CA THR A 145 -22.36 -26.26 -1.94
C THR A 145 -21.58 -25.86 -3.19
N ARG A 146 -21.60 -26.73 -4.21
CA ARG A 146 -21.06 -26.41 -5.53
C ARG A 146 -22.06 -25.58 -6.31
N ALA A 147 -21.59 -24.59 -7.07
CA ALA A 147 -22.41 -23.71 -7.89
C ALA A 147 -23.33 -24.50 -8.84
N ASN A 148 -22.85 -25.62 -9.39
CA ASN A 148 -23.62 -26.48 -10.30
C ASN A 148 -24.83 -27.15 -9.62
N ALA A 149 -24.77 -27.42 -8.33
CA ALA A 149 -25.85 -28.03 -7.55
C ALA A 149 -26.81 -26.98 -6.95
N ALA A 150 -26.50 -25.69 -7.06
CA ALA A 150 -27.31 -24.60 -6.50
C ALA A 150 -28.30 -24.05 -7.52
N SER A 151 -29.55 -23.81 -7.09
CA SER A 151 -30.56 -23.17 -7.92
C SER A 151 -30.22 -21.70 -8.21
N LYS A 152 -30.87 -21.09 -9.21
CA LYS A 152 -30.69 -19.65 -9.48
C LYS A 152 -31.03 -18.79 -8.25
N LYS A 153 -32.06 -19.17 -7.49
CA LYS A 153 -32.46 -18.49 -6.25
C LYS A 153 -31.36 -18.58 -5.19
N ASP A 154 -30.83 -19.78 -4.96
CA ASP A 154 -29.74 -20.03 -4.01
C ASP A 154 -28.46 -19.23 -4.34
N ARG A 155 -28.17 -19.08 -5.64
CA ARG A 155 -27.05 -18.25 -6.12
C ARG A 155 -27.24 -16.77 -5.81
N ILE A 156 -28.46 -16.26 -5.95
CA ILE A 156 -28.80 -14.87 -5.62
C ILE A 156 -28.67 -14.66 -4.10
N GLU A 157 -29.28 -15.52 -3.28
CA GLU A 157 -29.21 -15.42 -1.81
C GLU A 157 -27.76 -15.46 -1.30
N SER A 158 -26.92 -16.32 -1.88
CA SER A 158 -25.50 -16.37 -1.52
C SER A 158 -24.76 -15.08 -1.90
N ALA A 159 -25.03 -14.53 -3.08
CA ALA A 159 -24.42 -13.28 -3.53
C ALA A 159 -24.85 -12.10 -2.66
N GLU A 160 -26.14 -12.04 -2.28
CA GLU A 160 -26.66 -11.04 -1.33
C GLU A 160 -25.98 -11.14 0.03
N HIS A 161 -25.83 -12.35 0.57
CA HIS A 161 -25.12 -12.56 1.83
C HIS A 161 -23.63 -12.16 1.75
N LYS A 162 -22.93 -12.50 0.66
CA LYS A 162 -21.55 -12.07 0.43
C LYS A 162 -21.45 -10.54 0.36
N LEU A 163 -22.39 -9.89 -0.33
CA LEU A 163 -22.46 -8.43 -0.42
C LEU A 163 -22.68 -7.81 0.95
N GLU A 164 -23.59 -8.34 1.76
CA GLU A 164 -23.88 -7.82 3.10
C GLU A 164 -22.68 -8.01 4.05
N LEU A 165 -22.02 -9.18 4.01
CA LEU A 165 -20.78 -9.40 4.75
C LEU A 165 -19.69 -8.39 4.36
N ASN A 166 -19.52 -8.13 3.06
CA ASN A 166 -18.56 -7.15 2.57
C ASN A 166 -18.92 -5.72 3.00
N ARG A 167 -20.22 -5.35 3.03
CA ARG A 167 -20.66 -4.04 3.55
C ARG A 167 -20.34 -3.88 5.03
N ASN A 168 -20.55 -4.92 5.83
CA ASN A 168 -20.24 -4.91 7.25
C ASN A 168 -18.73 -4.80 7.50
N LEU A 169 -17.91 -5.55 6.74
CA LEU A 169 -16.45 -5.42 6.78
C LEU A 169 -16.00 -4.02 6.36
N MET A 170 -16.55 -3.48 5.27
CA MET A 170 -16.25 -2.13 4.81
C MET A 170 -16.60 -1.09 5.88
N ALA A 171 -17.76 -1.20 6.53
CA ALA A 171 -18.16 -0.28 7.60
C ALA A 171 -17.25 -0.37 8.83
N LEU A 172 -16.83 -1.59 9.21
CA LEU A 172 -15.88 -1.80 10.31
C LEU A 172 -14.52 -1.19 10.00
N GLU A 173 -14.00 -1.47 8.81
CA GLU A 173 -12.68 -1.02 8.39
C GLU A 173 -12.65 0.49 8.14
N ALA A 174 -13.71 1.06 7.55
CA ALA A 174 -13.86 2.52 7.43
C ALA A 174 -13.89 3.20 8.80
N LYS A 175 -14.55 2.62 9.82
CA LYS A 175 -14.51 3.15 11.20
C LYS A 175 -13.10 3.08 11.79
N ARG A 176 -12.33 2.02 11.53
CA ARG A 176 -10.94 1.89 11.98
C ARG A 176 -10.04 2.91 11.27
N ALA A 177 -10.15 3.01 9.95
CA ALA A 177 -9.43 3.98 9.13
C ALA A 177 -9.72 5.41 9.59
N ALA A 178 -10.99 5.79 9.78
CA ALA A 178 -11.35 7.12 10.25
C ALA A 178 -10.77 7.46 11.64
N LYS A 179 -10.71 6.49 12.56
CA LYS A 179 -10.05 6.68 13.87
C LYS A 179 -8.55 6.88 13.71
N LEU A 180 -7.92 6.09 12.85
CA LEU A 180 -6.49 6.17 12.58
C LEU A 180 -6.14 7.48 11.88
N GLU A 181 -6.90 7.89 10.87
CA GLU A 181 -6.79 9.19 10.18
C GLU A 181 -6.95 10.35 11.15
N LYS A 182 -7.95 10.32 12.05
CA LYS A 182 -8.13 11.36 13.06
C LYS A 182 -6.90 11.48 13.96
N LYS A 183 -6.35 10.34 14.40
CA LYS A 183 -5.12 10.29 15.21
C LYS A 183 -3.90 10.80 14.44
N LEU A 184 -3.74 10.39 13.18
CA LEU A 184 -2.67 10.89 12.31
C LEU A 184 -2.80 12.38 12.07
N LYS A 185 -4.01 12.90 11.84
CA LYS A 185 -4.26 14.32 11.64
C LYS A 185 -3.89 15.14 12.87
N THR A 186 -4.18 14.67 14.08
CA THR A 186 -3.77 15.37 15.31
C THR A 186 -2.26 15.33 15.54
N LEU A 187 -1.60 14.20 15.24
CA LEU A 187 -0.16 14.04 15.47
C LEU A 187 0.70 14.71 14.39
N LEU A 188 0.29 14.60 13.13
CA LEU A 188 1.07 15.00 11.96
C LEU A 188 0.58 16.30 11.33
N GLY A 189 -0.64 16.76 11.63
CA GLY A 189 -1.22 17.96 10.99
C GLY A 189 -0.36 19.20 11.17
N GLY A 190 0.17 19.43 12.39
CA GLY A 190 1.08 20.55 12.65
C GLY A 190 2.40 20.44 11.87
N TYR A 191 2.96 19.23 11.78
CA TYR A 191 4.17 18.98 10.99
C TYR A 191 3.93 19.18 9.48
N GLN A 192 2.77 18.76 8.97
CA GLN A 192 2.38 18.99 7.58
C GLN A 192 2.25 20.48 7.27
N SER A 193 1.56 21.26 8.12
CA SER A 193 1.44 22.71 7.93
C SER A 193 2.80 23.41 8.01
N ARG A 194 3.67 23.01 8.94
CA ARG A 194 5.05 23.54 9.01
C ARG A 194 5.86 23.18 7.77
N GLY A 195 5.73 21.95 7.27
CA GLY A 195 6.38 21.51 6.03
C GLY A 195 5.93 22.35 4.83
N GLN A 196 4.63 22.58 4.68
CA GLN A 196 4.09 23.44 3.61
C GLN A 196 4.58 24.90 3.73
N ALA A 197 4.63 25.45 4.95
CA ALA A 197 5.13 26.80 5.18
C ALA A 197 6.62 26.93 4.82
N LEU A 198 7.44 25.93 5.18
CA LEU A 198 8.87 25.90 4.83
C LEU A 198 9.09 25.76 3.32
N ILE A 199 8.31 24.91 2.65
CA ILE A 199 8.36 24.78 1.18
C ILE A 199 8.02 26.11 0.53
N LYS A 200 6.98 26.80 1.00
CA LYS A 200 6.61 28.12 0.48
C LYS A 200 7.73 29.13 0.71
N ALA A 201 8.25 29.23 1.93
CA ALA A 201 9.34 30.16 2.25
C ALA A 201 10.59 29.90 1.41
N LEU A 202 10.91 28.63 1.13
CA LEU A 202 12.01 28.24 0.26
C LEU A 202 11.80 28.74 -1.17
N ASN A 203 10.60 28.56 -1.73
CA ASN A 203 10.26 29.06 -3.06
C ASN A 203 10.30 30.59 -3.13
N ASP A 204 9.73 31.28 -2.13
CA ASP A 204 9.77 32.75 -2.06
C ASP A 204 11.23 33.27 -2.02
N VAL A 205 12.14 32.56 -1.35
CA VAL A 205 13.57 32.89 -1.32
C VAL A 205 14.23 32.63 -2.68
N TYR A 206 13.88 31.54 -3.38
CA TYR A 206 14.40 31.29 -4.73
C TYR A 206 13.99 32.40 -5.70
N ASP A 207 12.73 32.82 -5.69
CA ASP A 207 12.25 33.92 -6.52
C ASP A 207 12.98 35.24 -6.22
N GLN A 208 13.25 35.52 -4.93
CA GLN A 208 14.04 36.69 -4.52
C GLN A 208 15.50 36.60 -5.00
N ILE A 209 16.12 35.42 -4.94
CA ILE A 209 17.49 35.22 -5.42
C ILE A 209 17.55 35.52 -6.93
N ASP A 210 16.61 35.00 -7.71
CA ASP A 210 16.57 35.22 -9.15
C ASP A 210 16.35 36.70 -9.47
N GLN A 211 15.41 37.36 -8.79
CA GLN A 211 15.15 38.78 -8.98
C GLN A 211 16.37 39.64 -8.62
N THR A 212 16.97 39.42 -7.45
CA THR A 212 18.16 40.18 -7.02
C THR A 212 19.37 39.94 -7.91
N HIS A 213 19.53 38.72 -8.45
CA HIS A 213 20.58 38.42 -9.41
C HIS A 213 20.39 39.19 -10.74
N VAL A 214 19.15 39.24 -11.24
CA VAL A 214 18.81 40.04 -12.43
C VAL A 214 19.06 41.53 -12.16
N GLU A 215 18.59 42.06 -11.03
CA GLU A 215 18.80 43.46 -10.63
C GLU A 215 20.29 43.81 -10.50
N ALA A 216 21.09 42.94 -9.89
CA ALA A 216 22.53 43.15 -9.78
C ALA A 216 23.20 43.25 -11.16
N LYS A 217 22.81 42.37 -12.10
CA LYS A 217 23.34 42.39 -13.47
C LYS A 217 22.88 43.62 -14.26
N THR A 218 21.64 44.05 -14.10
CA THR A 218 21.15 45.26 -14.76
C THR A 218 21.83 46.51 -14.22
N PHE A 219 22.02 46.64 -12.90
CA PHE A 219 22.75 47.76 -12.31
C PHE A 219 24.24 47.76 -12.66
N GLU A 220 24.86 46.58 -12.78
CA GLU A 220 26.24 46.46 -13.26
C GLU A 220 26.40 47.04 -14.68
N LEU A 221 25.50 46.67 -15.59
CA LEU A 221 25.47 47.19 -16.96
C LEU A 221 25.13 48.69 -17.00
N LEU A 222 24.13 49.11 -16.23
CA LEU A 222 23.72 50.51 -16.16
C LEU A 222 24.86 51.39 -15.64
N ARG A 223 25.60 50.93 -14.63
CA ARG A 223 26.80 51.61 -14.11
C ARG A 223 27.87 51.74 -15.20
N GLN A 224 28.15 50.68 -15.96
CA GLN A 224 29.12 50.73 -17.04
C GLN A 224 28.73 51.77 -18.11
N ASN A 225 27.46 51.78 -18.52
CA ASN A 225 26.94 52.76 -19.47
C ASN A 225 27.01 54.20 -18.92
N GLU A 226 26.66 54.39 -17.64
CA GLU A 226 26.65 55.71 -17.01
C GLU A 226 28.07 56.28 -16.90
N VAL A 227 29.06 55.46 -16.52
CA VAL A 227 30.48 55.85 -16.46
C VAL A 227 30.98 56.34 -17.83
N LEU A 228 30.53 55.73 -18.93
CA LEU A 228 30.88 56.17 -20.28
C LEU A 228 30.11 57.43 -20.73
N ALA A 229 28.88 57.63 -20.23
CA ALA A 229 28.02 58.76 -20.59
C ALA A 229 28.33 60.05 -19.81
N ILE A 230 28.89 59.95 -18.59
CA ILE A 230 29.30 61.10 -17.78
C ILE A 230 30.28 62.04 -18.52
N PRO A 231 31.42 61.59 -19.08
CA PRO A 231 32.38 62.50 -19.71
C PRO A 231 31.78 63.23 -20.92
N LYS A 232 30.97 62.54 -21.73
CA LYS A 232 30.28 63.14 -22.89
C LYS A 232 29.32 64.25 -22.47
N ARG A 233 28.59 64.07 -21.37
CA ARG A 233 27.71 65.10 -20.81
C ARG A 233 28.51 66.29 -20.29
N ILE A 234 29.62 66.05 -19.58
CA ILE A 234 30.50 67.12 -19.09
C ILE A 234 31.07 67.92 -20.26
N GLU A 235 31.55 67.25 -21.31
CA GLU A 235 32.08 67.88 -22.52
C GLU A 235 31.04 68.76 -23.20
N SER A 236 29.84 68.22 -23.48
CA SER A 236 28.72 68.98 -24.06
C SER A 236 28.38 70.23 -23.25
N PHE A 237 28.29 70.12 -21.91
CA PHE A 237 28.00 71.28 -21.07
C PHE A 237 29.16 72.28 -21.04
N THR A 238 30.40 71.81 -21.11
CA THR A 238 31.59 72.69 -21.15
C THR A 238 31.60 73.49 -22.46
N GLU A 239 31.26 72.85 -23.59
CA GLU A 239 31.11 73.54 -24.88
C GLU A 239 29.97 74.56 -24.88
N ASP A 240 28.83 74.21 -24.28
CA ASP A 240 27.68 75.13 -24.13
C ASP A 240 28.03 76.35 -23.28
N VAL A 241 28.73 76.16 -22.16
CA VAL A 241 29.21 77.24 -21.30
C VAL A 241 30.22 78.11 -22.04
N ALA A 242 31.19 77.52 -22.74
CA ALA A 242 32.17 78.27 -23.52
C ALA A 242 31.51 79.14 -24.61
N ARG A 243 30.46 78.63 -25.28
CA ARG A 243 29.68 79.40 -26.25
C ARG A 243 28.92 80.57 -25.61
N GLN A 244 28.38 80.39 -24.41
CA GLN A 244 27.70 81.47 -23.68
C GLN A 244 28.68 82.52 -23.19
N ASP A 245 29.84 82.12 -22.67
CA ASP A 245 30.90 83.03 -22.23
C ASP A 245 31.39 83.92 -23.37
N GLU A 246 31.61 83.36 -24.57
CA GLU A 246 32.03 84.14 -25.74
C GLU A 246 30.96 85.14 -26.16
N ARG A 247 29.69 84.71 -26.16
CA ARG A 247 28.55 85.58 -26.47
C ARG A 247 28.39 86.71 -25.46
N GLU A 248 28.57 86.42 -24.16
CA GLU A 248 28.51 87.42 -23.11
C GLU A 248 29.65 88.45 -23.26
N ARG A 249 30.87 87.99 -23.54
CA ARG A 249 32.01 88.88 -23.81
C ARG A 249 31.76 89.82 -24.99
N GLU A 250 31.20 89.30 -26.09
CA GLU A 250 30.88 90.11 -27.26
C GLU A 250 29.80 91.18 -26.94
N LEU A 251 28.75 90.79 -26.20
CA LEU A 251 27.69 91.71 -25.77
C LEU A 251 28.20 92.78 -24.82
N GLN A 252 29.06 92.42 -23.85
CA GLN A 252 29.68 93.37 -22.93
C GLN A 252 30.59 94.36 -23.66
N ARG A 253 31.42 93.90 -24.62
CA ARG A 253 32.26 94.77 -25.45
C ARG A 253 31.40 95.76 -26.24
N ARG A 254 30.34 95.28 -26.88
CA ARG A 254 29.43 96.14 -27.65
C ARG A 254 28.68 97.15 -26.78
N TYR A 255 28.33 96.77 -25.55
CA TYR A 255 27.78 97.71 -24.59
C TYR A 255 28.78 98.79 -24.19
N GLN A 256 30.05 98.43 -23.94
CA GLN A 256 31.11 99.40 -23.67
C GLN A 256 31.28 100.40 -24.83
N GLU A 257 31.39 99.92 -26.07
CA GLU A 257 31.49 100.75 -27.28
C GLU A 257 30.32 101.75 -27.39
N LEU A 258 29.07 101.27 -27.21
CA LEU A 258 27.88 102.12 -27.27
C LEU A 258 27.81 103.14 -26.14
N VAL A 259 28.31 102.80 -24.95
CA VAL A 259 28.38 103.73 -23.81
C VAL A 259 29.41 104.81 -24.05
N GLU A 260 30.57 104.47 -24.61
CA GLU A 260 31.61 105.41 -25.01
C GLU A 260 31.08 106.38 -26.08
N GLU A 261 30.42 105.87 -27.12
CA GLU A 261 29.80 106.68 -28.18
C GLU A 261 28.73 107.62 -27.62
N ARG A 262 27.84 107.12 -26.76
CA ARG A 262 26.84 107.94 -26.06
C ARG A 262 27.49 109.05 -25.25
N ASN A 263 28.53 108.75 -24.48
CA ASN A 263 29.22 109.75 -23.65
C ASN A 263 29.90 110.81 -24.53
N HIS A 264 30.54 110.41 -25.63
CA HIS A 264 31.16 111.32 -26.57
C HIS A 264 30.15 112.29 -27.20
N LEU A 265 28.98 111.79 -27.59
CA LEU A 265 27.89 112.62 -28.13
C LEU A 265 27.31 113.59 -27.10
N LEU A 266 27.27 113.20 -25.82
CA LEU A 266 26.82 114.07 -24.73
C LEU A 266 27.85 115.16 -24.38
N GLU A 267 29.14 114.91 -24.56
CA GLU A 267 30.21 115.92 -24.37
C GLU A 267 30.30 116.94 -25.51
N GLN A 268 29.68 116.66 -26.66
CA GLN A 268 29.61 117.55 -27.83
C GLN A 268 28.36 118.46 -27.85
N GLN A 269 27.47 118.33 -26.86
CA GLN A 269 26.33 119.22 -26.63
C GLN A 269 26.64 120.23 -25.52
#